data_AF-A0A1Z9LSB3-F1
#
_entry.id   AF-A0A1Z9LSB3-F1
#
_cell.length_a   1.000
_cell.length_b   1.000
_cell.length_c   1.000
_cell.angle_alpha   90.00
_cell.angle_beta   90.00
_cell.angle_gamma   90.00
#
_symmetry.space_group_name_H-M   'P 1'
#
loop_
_entity.id
_entity.type
_entity.pdbx_description
1 polymer ?
#
loop_
_entity_poly.entity_id
_entity_poly.type
_entity_poly.pdbx_seq_one_letter_code
_entity_poly.pdbx_strand_id
1 'polypeptide(L)'
;MTKRLRRGNLQVSETLANFIENEALSDTNISSDMFWKKLETILNQFVPRNKELLQIRSEMKSKIDKFYLENPSKDVDHEEYIKFLKKINYIVPEGENFQINTKKVDDELALKAGPQLVVPVTNARYA
;
A
#
# COMPACT_ATOMS: atom_id res chain seq x y z
N MET A 1 25.07 4.65 -14.43
CA MET A 1 24.71 4.56 -12.99
C MET A 1 23.98 5.83 -12.60
N THR A 2 22.89 5.74 -11.84
CA THR A 2 22.17 6.93 -11.36
C THR A 2 22.96 7.57 -10.23
N LYS A 3 23.30 8.86 -10.34
CA LYS A 3 23.95 9.60 -9.26
C LYS A 3 23.03 9.65 -8.04
N ARG A 4 23.57 9.40 -6.85
CA ARG A 4 22.83 9.40 -5.59
C ARG A 4 23.40 10.42 -4.62
N LEU A 5 22.51 11.10 -3.90
CA LEU A 5 22.83 12.06 -2.86
C LEU A 5 22.49 11.46 -1.50
N ARG A 6 23.30 11.78 -0.49
CA ARG A 6 23.03 11.41 0.90
C ARG A 6 22.08 12.43 1.52
N ARG A 7 21.02 11.94 2.18
CA ARG A 7 20.10 12.71 3.01
C ARG A 7 19.88 11.92 4.30
N GLY A 8 20.55 12.32 5.38
CA GLY A 8 20.66 11.50 6.58
C GLY A 8 21.36 10.16 6.29
N ASN A 9 20.68 9.04 6.56
CA ASN A 9 21.17 7.69 6.21
C ASN A 9 20.61 7.17 4.88
N LEU A 10 19.75 7.94 4.21
CA LEU A 10 19.19 7.57 2.91
C LEU A 10 20.17 7.88 1.78
N GLN A 11 20.20 7.00 0.77
CA GLN A 11 20.80 7.27 -0.53
C GLN A 11 19.69 7.46 -1.56
N VAL A 12 19.47 8.72 -1.95
CA VAL A 12 18.36 9.13 -2.82
C VAL A 12 18.91 9.44 -4.21
N SER A 13 18.20 9.06 -5.27
CA SER A 13 18.53 9.51 -6.64
C SER A 13 18.63 11.04 -6.68
N GLU A 14 19.67 11.58 -7.32
CA GLU A 14 19.82 13.03 -7.48
C GLU A 14 18.61 13.67 -8.15
N THR A 15 18.05 13.03 -9.18
CA THR A 15 16.83 13.52 -9.87
C THR A 15 15.66 13.66 -8.89
N LEU A 16 15.46 12.67 -8.02
CA LEU A 16 14.36 12.71 -7.05
C LEU A 16 14.62 13.74 -5.95
N ALA A 17 15.85 13.82 -5.46
CA ALA A 17 16.23 14.79 -4.43
C ALA A 17 16.00 16.22 -4.93
N ASN A 18 16.46 16.53 -6.15
CA ASN A 18 16.31 17.85 -6.74
C ASN A 18 14.84 18.19 -7.01
N PHE A 19 14.03 17.24 -7.50
CA PHE A 19 12.59 17.44 -7.69
C PHE A 19 11.89 17.79 -6.37
N ILE A 20 12.16 17.00 -5.32
CA ILE A 20 11.53 17.25 -4.02
C ILE A 20 11.95 18.62 -3.46
N GLU A 21 13.24 18.94 -3.52
CA GLU A 21 13.80 20.13 -2.88
C GLU A 21 13.46 21.43 -3.60
N ASN A 22 13.42 21.40 -4.94
CA ASN A 22 13.28 22.61 -5.74
C ASN A 22 11.88 22.79 -6.34
N GLU A 23 11.07 21.74 -6.42
CA GLU A 23 9.74 21.78 -7.05
C GLU A 23 8.64 21.40 -6.04
N ALA A 24 8.70 20.21 -5.44
CA ALA A 24 7.58 19.69 -4.65
C ALA A 24 7.41 20.36 -3.27
N LEU A 25 8.49 20.81 -2.65
CA LEU A 25 8.44 21.47 -1.33
C LEU A 25 8.15 22.97 -1.41
N SER A 26 8.21 23.59 -2.60
CA SER A 26 7.89 25.00 -2.78
C SER A 26 6.50 25.29 -2.19
N ASP A 27 6.39 26.39 -1.44
CA ASP A 27 5.14 26.91 -0.86
C ASP A 27 4.42 25.99 0.16
N THR A 28 5.08 24.90 0.59
CA THR A 28 4.53 23.98 1.60
C THR A 28 4.82 24.38 3.05
N ASN A 29 5.72 25.35 3.28
CA ASN A 29 6.32 25.67 4.59
C ASN A 29 7.08 24.51 5.27
N ILE A 30 7.44 23.47 4.52
CA ILE A 30 8.24 22.33 5.01
C ILE A 30 9.68 22.48 4.51
N SER A 31 10.66 22.45 5.42
CA SER A 31 12.07 22.47 5.02
C SER A 31 12.52 21.09 4.51
N SER A 32 13.47 21.08 3.57
CA SER A 32 14.07 19.85 3.06
C SER A 32 14.64 18.96 4.18
N ASP A 33 15.36 19.55 5.14
CA ASP A 33 15.92 18.82 6.29
C ASP A 33 14.83 18.13 7.12
N MET A 34 13.74 18.85 7.42
CA MET A 34 12.60 18.28 8.14
C MET A 34 11.96 17.13 7.37
N PHE A 35 11.73 17.33 6.07
CA PHE A 35 11.14 16.32 5.20
C PHE A 35 11.97 15.03 5.20
N TRP A 36 13.28 15.11 4.89
CA TRP A 36 14.14 13.93 4.79
C TRP A 36 14.29 13.21 6.12
N LYS A 37 14.43 13.95 7.23
CA LYS A 37 14.52 13.37 8.58
C LYS A 37 13.25 12.62 8.96
N LYS A 38 12.07 13.19 8.65
CA LYS A 38 10.78 12.54 8.93
C LYS A 38 10.56 11.33 8.02
N LEU A 39 10.90 11.44 6.73
CA LEU A 39 10.85 10.32 5.80
C LEU A 39 11.73 9.16 6.26
N GLU A 40 12.98 9.43 6.66
CA GLU A 40 13.89 8.41 7.20
C GLU A 40 13.28 7.72 8.43
N THR A 41 12.69 8.49 9.34
CA THR A 41 12.03 7.95 10.55
C THR A 41 10.89 7.00 10.19
N ILE A 42 10.02 7.42 9.26
CA ILE A 42 8.90 6.60 8.76
C ILE A 42 9.42 5.33 8.10
N LEU A 43 10.43 5.44 7.23
CA LEU A 43 10.99 4.28 6.54
C LEU A 43 11.60 3.28 7.53
N ASN A 44 12.37 3.74 8.51
CA ASN A 44 12.96 2.87 9.53
C ASN A 44 11.89 2.12 10.33
N GLN A 45 10.78 2.77 10.64
CA GLN A 45 9.68 2.17 11.40
C GLN A 45 8.85 1.20 10.54
N PHE A 46 8.51 1.57 9.31
CA PHE A 46 7.46 0.89 8.54
C PHE A 46 7.96 -0.01 7.41
N VAL A 47 9.20 0.14 6.93
CA VAL A 47 9.75 -0.76 5.91
C VAL A 47 9.81 -2.22 6.38
N PRO A 48 10.24 -2.55 7.63
CA PRO A 48 10.22 -3.92 8.12
C PRO A 48 8.80 -4.50 8.12
N ARG A 49 7.83 -3.74 8.63
CA ARG A 49 6.41 -4.16 8.65
C ARG A 49 5.83 -4.33 7.25
N ASN A 50 6.17 -3.46 6.31
CA ASN A 50 5.72 -3.58 4.92
C ASN A 50 6.25 -4.88 4.28
N LYS A 51 7.53 -5.20 4.47
CA LYS A 51 8.12 -6.47 4.02
C LYS A 51 7.41 -7.69 4.62
N GLU A 52 7.10 -7.64 5.92
CA GLU A 52 6.34 -8.69 6.60
C GLU A 52 4.95 -8.88 5.99
N LEU A 53 4.23 -7.80 5.67
CA LEU A 53 2.91 -7.88 5.03
C LEU A 53 2.98 -8.51 3.63
N LEU A 54 4.02 -8.20 2.85
CA LEU A 54 4.25 -8.85 1.55
C LEU A 54 4.58 -10.34 1.69
N GLN A 55 5.33 -10.70 2.73
CA GLN A 55 5.61 -12.09 3.05
C GLN A 55 4.34 -12.85 3.44
N ILE A 56 3.48 -12.27 4.29
CA ILE A 56 2.18 -12.84 4.67
C ILE A 56 1.33 -13.12 3.42
N ARG A 57 1.27 -12.16 2.49
CA ARG A 57 0.55 -12.34 1.21
C ARG A 57 1.11 -13.53 0.40
N SER A 58 2.44 -13.63 0.33
CA SER A 58 3.11 -14.71 -0.42
C SER A 58 2.87 -16.07 0.22
N GLU A 59 2.90 -16.14 1.55
CA GLU A 59 2.61 -17.37 2.31
C GLU A 59 1.15 -17.81 2.16
N MET A 60 0.20 -16.87 2.24
CA MET A 60 -1.21 -17.16 2.01
C MET A 60 -1.43 -17.73 0.60
N LYS A 61 -0.84 -17.10 -0.42
CA LYS A 61 -0.91 -17.59 -1.81
C LYS A 61 -0.33 -18.99 -1.93
N SER A 62 0.85 -19.24 -1.39
CA SER A 62 1.51 -20.54 -1.43
C SER A 62 0.69 -21.64 -0.74
N LYS A 63 0.07 -21.34 0.42
CA LYS A 63 -0.83 -22.27 1.12
C LYS A 63 -2.06 -22.60 0.28
N ILE A 64 -2.67 -21.60 -0.35
CA ILE A 64 -3.84 -21.79 -1.22
C ILE A 64 -3.46 -22.62 -2.46
N ASP A 65 -2.32 -22.32 -3.07
CA ASP A 65 -1.82 -23.09 -4.22
C ASP A 65 -1.58 -24.55 -3.86
N LYS A 66 -0.92 -24.79 -2.72
CA LYS A 66 -0.68 -26.13 -2.20
C LYS A 66 -2.00 -26.87 -1.93
N PHE A 67 -2.99 -26.20 -1.35
CA PHE A 67 -4.31 -26.80 -1.12
C PHE A 67 -4.92 -27.32 -2.42
N TYR A 68 -4.89 -26.54 -3.51
CA TYR A 68 -5.44 -27.00 -4.80
C TYR A 68 -4.58 -28.08 -5.47
N LEU A 69 -3.26 -28.08 -5.30
CA LEU A 69 -2.39 -29.15 -5.81
C LEU A 69 -2.65 -30.49 -5.10
N GLU A 70 -2.93 -30.46 -3.79
CA GLU A 70 -3.25 -31.65 -2.99
C GLU A 70 -4.69 -32.13 -3.20
N ASN A 71 -5.57 -31.28 -3.73
CA ASN A 71 -6.99 -31.57 -4.00
C ASN A 71 -7.34 -31.34 -5.49
N PRO A 72 -6.82 -32.18 -6.42
CA PRO A 72 -6.98 -31.97 -7.86
C PRO A 72 -8.38 -32.30 -8.42
N SER A 73 -9.38 -32.56 -7.57
CA SER A 73 -10.75 -32.84 -8.01
C SER A 73 -11.42 -31.60 -8.61
N LYS A 74 -12.32 -31.81 -9.58
CA LYS A 74 -13.10 -30.71 -10.19
C LYS A 74 -14.05 -30.03 -9.20
N ASP A 75 -14.44 -30.75 -8.15
CA ASP A 75 -15.30 -30.28 -7.09
C ASP A 75 -14.52 -30.30 -5.76
N VAL A 76 -14.01 -29.13 -5.37
CA VAL A 76 -13.50 -28.91 -4.02
C VAL A 76 -14.70 -28.66 -3.11
N ASP A 77 -14.79 -29.38 -1.99
CA ASP A 77 -15.83 -29.14 -1.00
C ASP A 77 -15.70 -27.72 -0.43
N HIS A 78 -16.79 -26.95 -0.56
CA HIS A 78 -16.80 -25.54 -0.20
C HIS A 78 -16.69 -25.31 1.31
N GLU A 79 -17.28 -26.18 2.14
CA GLU A 79 -17.17 -26.08 3.59
C GLU A 79 -15.74 -26.38 4.06
N GLU A 80 -15.10 -27.39 3.46
CA GLU A 80 -13.70 -27.71 3.72
C GLU A 80 -12.79 -26.56 3.33
N TYR A 81 -13.00 -25.96 2.16
CA TYR A 81 -12.21 -24.82 1.71
C TYR A 81 -12.36 -23.61 2.63
N ILE A 82 -13.58 -23.27 3.07
CA ILE A 82 -13.79 -22.19 4.03
C ILE A 82 -13.10 -22.50 5.37
N LYS A 83 -13.20 -23.73 5.87
CA LYS A 83 -12.50 -24.16 7.11
C LYS A 83 -11.00 -23.99 6.96
N PHE A 84 -10.44 -24.35 5.81
CA PHE A 84 -9.03 -24.13 5.48
C PHE A 84 -8.67 -22.63 5.46
N LEU A 85 -9.44 -21.79 4.77
CA LEU A 85 -9.18 -20.35 4.69
C LEU A 85 -9.23 -19.67 6.07
N LYS A 86 -10.14 -20.08 6.94
CA LYS A 86 -10.18 -19.64 8.35
C LYS A 86 -8.95 -20.13 9.12
N LYS A 87 -8.55 -21.39 8.94
CA LYS A 87 -7.37 -21.99 9.59
C LYS A 87 -6.07 -21.27 9.23
N ILE A 88 -5.91 -20.81 7.98
CA ILE A 88 -4.72 -20.04 7.56
C ILE A 88 -4.83 -18.54 7.85
N ASN A 89 -5.89 -18.11 8.56
CA ASN A 89 -6.19 -16.72 8.89
C ASN A 89 -6.37 -15.81 7.66
N TYR A 90 -6.84 -16.38 6.54
CA TYR A 90 -7.23 -15.63 5.35
C TYR A 90 -8.65 -15.05 5.53
N ILE A 91 -9.57 -15.86 6.07
CA ILE A 91 -10.87 -15.38 6.57
C ILE A 91 -10.74 -15.21 8.07
N VAL A 92 -10.96 -13.98 8.54
CA VAL A 92 -10.95 -13.63 9.97
C VAL A 92 -12.37 -13.53 10.51
N PRO A 93 -12.58 -13.65 11.84
CA PRO A 93 -13.87 -13.36 12.44
C PRO A 93 -14.34 -11.94 12.11
N GLU A 94 -15.64 -11.79 11.89
CA GLU A 94 -16.26 -10.47 11.73
C GLU A 94 -16.15 -9.68 13.04
N GLY A 95 -15.84 -8.38 12.92
CA GLY A 95 -15.79 -7.48 14.07
C GLY A 95 -17.18 -7.00 14.49
N GLU A 96 -17.23 -6.25 15.59
CA GLU A 96 -18.47 -5.61 16.03
C GLU A 96 -18.92 -4.52 15.04
N ASN A 97 -20.23 -4.22 15.05
CA ASN A 97 -20.78 -3.11 14.29
C ASN A 97 -20.14 -1.79 14.72
N PHE A 98 -19.75 -0.97 13.75
CA PHE A 98 -19.23 0.38 13.99
C PHE A 98 -19.69 1.34 12.89
N GLN A 99 -19.52 2.65 13.13
CA GLN A 99 -19.73 3.69 12.12
C GLN A 99 -18.40 4.38 11.81
N ILE A 100 -18.14 4.65 10.53
CA ILE A 100 -17.00 5.45 10.11
C ILE A 100 -17.14 6.89 10.63
N ASN A 101 -16.03 7.54 10.96
CA ASN A 101 -16.01 8.87 11.58
C ASN A 101 -15.22 9.93 10.78
N THR A 102 -14.93 9.64 9.50
CA THR A 102 -14.18 10.51 8.60
C THR A 102 -14.90 11.85 8.40
N LYS A 103 -14.16 12.97 8.48
CA LYS A 103 -14.68 14.33 8.33
C LYS A 103 -13.93 15.06 7.23
N LYS A 104 -14.49 16.18 6.76
CA LYS A 104 -13.90 17.05 5.71
C LYS A 104 -13.63 16.29 4.41
N VAL A 105 -14.64 15.58 3.93
CA VAL A 105 -14.62 14.87 2.65
C VAL A 105 -15.38 15.73 1.64
N ASP A 106 -14.83 15.89 0.44
CA ASP A 106 -15.49 16.62 -0.65
C ASP A 106 -16.84 15.98 -1.04
N ASP A 107 -17.79 16.79 -1.50
CA ASP A 107 -19.15 16.36 -1.84
C ASP A 107 -19.17 15.31 -2.97
N GLU A 108 -18.21 15.38 -3.90
CA GLU A 108 -18.00 14.42 -4.99
C GLU A 108 -17.77 13.00 -4.48
N LEU A 109 -17.21 12.86 -3.26
CA LEU A 109 -16.97 11.57 -2.62
C LEU A 109 -18.03 11.23 -1.57
N ALA A 110 -18.57 12.23 -0.86
CA ALA A 110 -19.44 12.01 0.28
C ALA A 110 -20.93 11.91 -0.09
N LEU A 111 -21.40 12.68 -1.08
CA LEU A 111 -22.83 12.93 -1.31
C LEU A 111 -23.30 12.60 -2.72
N LYS A 112 -22.42 12.69 -3.72
CA LYS A 112 -22.77 12.51 -5.14
C LYS A 112 -22.43 11.11 -5.61
N ALA A 113 -23.31 10.53 -6.44
CA ALA A 113 -23.01 9.31 -7.19
C ALA A 113 -22.60 9.67 -8.62
N GLY A 114 -21.50 9.09 -9.11
CA GLY A 114 -20.99 9.37 -10.45
C GLY A 114 -19.91 8.38 -10.89
N PRO A 115 -19.50 8.43 -12.17
CA PRO A 115 -18.42 7.59 -12.67
C PRO A 115 -17.06 8.01 -12.08
N GLN A 116 -16.18 7.03 -11.84
CA GLN A 116 -14.78 7.26 -11.47
C GLN A 116 -13.87 6.82 -12.60
N LEU A 117 -13.11 7.76 -13.17
CA LEU A 117 -12.13 7.48 -14.21
C LEU A 117 -10.78 7.07 -13.60
N VAL A 118 -10.09 6.12 -14.25
CA VAL A 118 -8.74 5.68 -13.85
C VAL A 118 -7.79 5.91 -15.02
N VAL A 119 -6.78 6.76 -14.81
CA VAL A 119 -5.77 7.14 -15.81
C VAL A 119 -4.35 7.05 -15.25
N PRO A 120 -3.34 6.77 -16.10
CA PRO A 120 -1.94 6.74 -15.66
C PRO A 120 -1.39 8.16 -15.46
N VAL A 121 -0.99 8.49 -14.23
CA VAL A 121 -0.41 9.81 -13.88
C VAL A 121 0.86 10.15 -14.68
N THR A 122 1.58 9.14 -15.20
CA THR A 122 2.79 9.35 -16.01
C THR A 122 2.51 9.86 -17.42
N ASN A 123 1.24 9.92 -17.83
CA ASN A 123 0.83 10.50 -19.10
C ASN A 123 0.00 11.76 -18.87
N ALA A 124 0.67 12.92 -18.93
CA ALA A 124 0.05 14.22 -18.75
C ALA A 124 -1.08 14.52 -19.74
N ARG A 125 -1.18 13.80 -20.87
CA ARG A 125 -2.28 13.96 -21.83
C ARG A 125 -3.62 13.41 -21.31
N TYR A 126 -3.58 12.48 -20.37
CA TYR A 126 -4.76 11.83 -19.81
C TYR A 126 -5.14 12.36 -18.43
N ALA A 127 -4.30 13.23 -17.85
CA ALA A 127 -4.53 13.89 -16.57
C ALA A 127 -5.27 15.22 -16.75
#